data_AF-A0A8S1ZJE4-F1
#
_entry.id   AF-A0A8S1ZJE4-F1
#
_cell.length_a   1.000
_cell.length_b   1.000
_cell.length_c   1.000
_cell.angle_alpha   90.00
_cell.angle_beta   90.00
_cell.angle_gamma   90.00
#
_symmetry.space_group_name_H-M   'P 1'
#
loop_
_entity.id
_entity.type
_entity.pdbx_description
1 polymer ?
#
loop_
_entity_poly.entity_id
_entity_poly.type
_entity_poly.pdbx_seq_one_letter_code
_entity_poly.pdbx_strand_id
1 'polypeptide(L)'
;MPRRRLFAVARTFAYWDVHSWHPPKDSIFFADPGYIGLAFRLPLYEERVRSLRSIDAYCGRDMFSDDQILKCEDVGINVMLLGNTRSAFVNLMLWDIASMARNKRFGSKKPNLVVFSKISEHTEMMTKALVSLRRVGCNVLFAMPDDTNKSYGDFGVSLSKDEYGNVSLALLSDPSSKVPVVSCPDLFDEEKVLANVYDPDDEEEEDVMEVEEVERRVSPEPFIPPEAEAESSSCFVLPENVGTCVFWDVQDYPVPLGLQPETFIQNIKTALGTEDDILILAYVADEKSFPDSYRTHSRFTSVSADKYTRLTVMMVDIICWVVKNCSACPNLLVIANASVEDPQFWPFLLGLGYRGFNIFATIPDTDLPDDKTKTAERLMLKKSLLSWKNLSCKRKRKGIEDTVSGSDE
;
A
#
# COMPACT_ATOMS: atom_id res chain seq x y z
N MET A 1 34.81 -12.26 -0.20
CA MET A 1 33.71 -12.90 -0.95
C MET A 1 32.80 -11.81 -1.49
N PRO A 2 32.50 -11.73 -2.80
CA PRO A 2 31.76 -10.59 -3.33
C PRO A 2 30.27 -10.73 -2.99
N ARG A 3 29.78 -9.91 -2.05
CA ARG A 3 28.34 -9.67 -1.87
C ARG A 3 27.73 -9.23 -3.21
N ARG A 4 26.65 -9.90 -3.65
CA ARG A 4 26.00 -9.67 -4.94
C ARG A 4 25.54 -8.21 -5.06
N ARG A 5 25.67 -7.62 -6.26
CA ARG A 5 25.19 -6.27 -6.56
C ARG A 5 23.66 -6.29 -6.55
N LEU A 6 23.04 -5.82 -5.47
CA LEU A 6 21.57 -5.77 -5.36
C LEU A 6 20.95 -4.58 -6.12
N PHE A 7 21.72 -3.52 -6.41
CA PHE A 7 21.16 -2.29 -6.99
C PHE A 7 21.99 -1.75 -8.15
N ALA A 8 21.35 -1.65 -9.31
CA ALA A 8 21.79 -0.76 -10.37
C ALA A 8 21.48 0.71 -10.00
N VAL A 9 22.00 1.65 -10.80
CA VAL A 9 21.98 3.14 -10.69
C VAL A 9 20.55 3.76 -10.70
N ALA A 10 19.54 3.07 -10.17
CA ALA A 10 18.16 3.55 -10.07
C ALA A 10 17.99 4.43 -8.82
N ARG A 11 17.18 5.48 -8.95
CA ARG A 11 16.85 6.43 -7.88
C ARG A 11 16.19 5.69 -6.72
N THR A 12 16.67 5.95 -5.50
CA THR A 12 16.15 5.35 -4.27
C THR A 12 15.28 6.35 -3.52
N PHE A 13 14.11 5.89 -3.09
CA PHE A 13 13.18 6.63 -2.24
C PHE A 13 13.01 5.89 -0.92
N ALA A 14 13.24 6.58 0.20
CA ALA A 14 13.07 6.03 1.53
C ALA A 14 11.72 6.48 2.11
N TYR A 15 11.06 5.56 2.79
CA TYR A 15 9.78 5.77 3.46
C TYR A 15 9.95 5.36 4.91
N TRP A 16 9.69 6.27 5.82
CA TRP A 16 10.07 6.12 7.21
C TRP A 16 8.85 6.17 8.14
N ASP A 17 8.56 5.04 8.82
CA ASP A 17 7.63 4.98 9.95
C ASP A 17 8.32 5.53 11.20
N VAL A 18 8.27 6.85 11.35
CA VAL A 18 8.90 7.60 12.46
C VAL A 18 8.36 7.12 13.80
N HIS A 19 7.07 6.81 13.90
CA HIS A 19 6.47 6.35 15.15
C HIS A 19 7.09 5.04 15.63
N SER A 20 7.43 4.12 14.72
CA SER A 20 8.10 2.88 15.10
C SER A 20 9.58 3.09 15.43
N TRP A 21 10.25 3.98 14.69
CA TRP A 21 11.70 4.13 14.74
C TRP A 21 12.13 5.60 14.63
N HIS A 22 11.93 6.37 15.69
CA HIS A 22 12.38 7.76 15.77
C HIS A 22 13.81 7.87 16.36
N PRO A 23 14.52 9.00 16.13
CA PRO A 23 15.76 9.30 16.84
C PRO A 23 15.51 9.50 18.34
N PRO A 24 16.50 9.32 19.22
CA PRO A 24 16.33 9.58 20.65
C PRO A 24 15.82 11.00 20.91
N LYS A 25 14.72 11.15 21.66
CA LYS A 25 14.04 12.45 21.86
C LYS A 25 14.92 13.48 22.59
N ASP A 26 15.82 13.00 23.44
CA ASP A 26 16.71 13.84 24.24
C ASP A 26 18.05 14.11 23.52
N SER A 27 18.20 13.62 22.27
CA SER A 27 19.40 13.86 21.47
C SER A 27 19.45 15.30 20.99
N ILE A 28 20.44 16.05 21.47
CA ILE A 28 20.76 17.38 20.94
C ILE A 28 21.26 17.26 19.49
N PHE A 29 21.89 16.14 19.16
CA PHE A 29 22.47 15.87 17.84
C PHE A 29 21.37 15.69 16.78
N PHE A 30 20.43 14.77 17.00
CA PHE A 30 19.31 14.56 16.07
C PHE A 30 18.21 15.63 16.17
N ALA A 31 18.37 16.64 17.03
CA ALA A 31 17.54 17.82 16.99
C ALA A 31 17.70 18.58 15.65
N ASP A 32 18.88 18.48 15.02
CA ASP A 32 19.14 18.98 13.66
C ASP A 32 18.83 17.88 12.61
N PRO A 33 17.86 18.12 11.70
CA PRO A 33 17.51 17.18 10.64
C PRO A 33 18.66 16.80 9.69
N GLY A 34 19.72 17.61 9.58
CA GLY A 34 20.89 17.29 8.77
C GLY A 34 21.55 15.96 9.20
N TYR A 35 21.65 15.73 10.51
CA TYR A 35 22.20 14.49 11.05
C TYR A 35 21.26 13.30 10.88
N ILE A 36 19.94 13.54 10.87
CA ILE A 36 18.96 12.50 10.50
C ILE A 36 19.21 12.09 9.05
N GLY A 37 19.37 13.04 8.12
CA GLY A 37 19.63 12.73 6.72
C GLY A 37 20.93 11.93 6.51
N LEU A 38 21.99 12.24 7.27
CA LEU A 38 23.25 11.50 7.26
C LEU A 38 23.10 10.07 7.78
N ALA A 39 22.40 9.91 8.91
CA ALA A 39 22.10 8.61 9.51
C ALA A 39 21.50 7.61 8.50
N PHE A 40 20.54 8.03 7.68
CA PHE A 40 19.92 7.16 6.66
C PHE A 40 20.85 6.80 5.50
N ARG A 41 21.80 7.67 5.15
CA ARG A 41 22.71 7.45 4.03
C ARG A 41 23.77 6.38 4.33
N LEU A 42 24.25 6.30 5.57
CA LEU A 42 25.36 5.41 5.93
C LEU A 42 25.03 3.91 5.70
N PRO A 43 23.96 3.32 6.28
CA PRO A 43 23.66 1.90 6.08
C PRO A 43 23.30 1.58 4.62
N LEU A 44 22.67 2.54 3.93
CA LEU A 44 22.32 2.39 2.52
C LEU A 44 23.57 2.41 1.63
N TYR A 45 24.58 3.21 1.95
CA TYR A 45 25.85 3.23 1.22
C TYR A 45 26.60 1.89 1.34
N GLU A 46 26.62 1.30 2.54
CA GLU A 46 27.20 -0.03 2.77
C GLU A 46 26.49 -1.12 1.95
N GLU A 47 25.17 -1.02 1.82
CA GLU A 47 24.35 -1.87 0.95
C GLU A 47 24.40 -1.46 -0.55
N ARG A 48 25.33 -0.57 -0.90
CA ARG A 48 25.59 -0.07 -2.27
C ARG A 48 24.39 0.63 -2.91
N VAL A 49 23.48 1.17 -2.09
CA VAL A 49 22.36 2.02 -2.48
C VAL A 49 22.86 3.47 -2.57
N ARG A 50 23.43 3.84 -3.72
CA ARG A 50 24.18 5.11 -3.89
C ARG A 50 23.36 6.34 -4.29
N SER A 51 22.04 6.25 -4.44
CA SER A 51 21.22 7.36 -4.96
C SER A 51 19.93 7.62 -4.19
N LEU A 52 20.05 7.78 -2.87
CA LEU A 52 18.94 8.23 -2.02
C LEU A 52 18.51 9.65 -2.43
N ARG A 53 17.27 9.78 -2.94
CA ARG A 53 16.72 11.03 -3.48
C ARG A 53 15.88 11.80 -2.49
N SER A 54 15.07 11.10 -1.70
CA SER A 54 14.26 11.70 -0.64
C SER A 54 14.02 10.69 0.47
N ILE A 55 13.72 11.22 1.64
CA ILE A 55 13.23 10.48 2.79
C ILE A 55 11.85 11.05 3.11
N ASP A 56 10.81 10.26 2.93
CA ASP A 56 9.45 10.66 3.29
C ASP A 56 9.16 10.12 4.70
N ALA A 57 9.02 11.02 5.66
CA ALA A 57 8.83 10.72 7.08
C ALA A 57 7.35 10.79 7.45
N TYR A 58 6.76 9.66 7.86
CA TYR A 58 5.33 9.55 8.18
C TYR A 58 5.12 9.57 9.69
N CYS A 59 4.49 10.62 10.21
CA CYS A 59 4.40 10.84 11.64
C CYS A 59 3.25 11.75 12.09
N GLY A 60 2.94 11.70 13.38
CA GLY A 60 2.11 12.70 14.05
C GLY A 60 2.83 14.05 14.22
N ARG A 61 2.05 15.10 14.47
CA ARG A 61 2.57 16.46 14.74
C ARG A 61 3.42 16.57 16.01
N ASP A 62 3.36 15.57 16.88
CA ASP A 62 4.11 15.49 18.13
C ASP A 62 5.53 14.94 17.96
N MET A 63 5.90 14.47 16.76
CA MET A 63 7.22 13.87 16.51
C MET A 63 8.29 14.89 16.11
N PHE A 64 7.91 16.00 15.47
CA PHE A 64 8.81 17.08 15.09
C PHE A 64 8.21 18.43 15.49
N SER A 65 9.05 19.35 15.96
CA SER A 65 8.64 20.75 16.11
C SER A 65 8.47 21.43 14.75
N ASP A 66 7.70 22.52 14.69
CA ASP A 66 7.50 23.29 13.45
C ASP A 66 8.84 23.78 12.84
N ASP A 67 9.80 24.15 13.69
CA ASP A 67 11.16 24.55 13.25
C ASP A 67 11.94 23.38 12.63
N GLN A 68 11.83 22.19 13.20
CA GLN A 68 12.45 20.99 12.64
C GLN A 68 11.82 20.58 11.31
N ILE A 69 10.49 20.72 11.17
CA ILE A 69 9.80 20.39 9.91
C ILE A 69 10.31 21.26 8.76
N LEU A 70 10.49 22.56 9.01
CA LEU A 70 11.04 23.48 7.99
C LEU A 70 12.47 23.07 7.61
N LYS A 71 13.31 22.75 8.59
CA LYS A 71 14.70 22.30 8.35
C LYS A 71 14.78 20.94 7.67
N CYS A 72 13.81 20.05 7.89
CA CYS A 72 13.74 18.74 7.22
C CYS A 72 13.67 18.90 5.69
N GLU A 73 12.89 19.86 5.19
CA GLU A 73 12.75 20.10 3.75
C GLU A 73 14.09 20.49 3.11
N ASP A 74 14.87 21.33 3.79
CA ASP A 74 16.19 21.80 3.32
C ASP A 74 17.21 20.65 3.16
N VAL A 75 17.06 19.58 3.93
CA VAL A 75 17.96 18.41 3.91
C VAL A 75 17.40 17.23 3.11
N GLY A 76 16.27 17.41 2.43
CA GLY A 76 15.62 16.41 1.59
C GLY A 76 14.79 15.37 2.34
N ILE A 77 14.32 15.72 3.55
CA ILE A 77 13.36 14.95 4.34
C ILE A 77 11.98 15.60 4.22
N ASN A 78 11.01 14.90 3.61
CA ASN A 78 9.64 15.37 3.49
C ASN A 78 8.81 14.84 4.66
N VAL A 79 8.32 15.74 5.54
CA VAL A 79 7.51 15.32 6.69
C VAL A 79 6.03 15.27 6.31
N MET A 80 5.47 14.07 6.30
CA MET A 80 4.08 13.79 5.95
C MET A 80 3.21 13.75 7.21
N LEU A 81 2.52 14.87 7.48
CA LEU A 81 1.63 15.04 8.62
C LEU A 81 0.17 14.82 8.22
N LEU A 82 -0.33 13.58 8.25
CA LEU A 82 -1.73 13.30 7.92
C LEU A 82 -2.38 12.29 8.88
N GLY A 83 -3.36 12.76 9.65
CA GLY A 83 -4.10 11.94 10.61
C GLY A 83 -3.60 12.08 12.05
N ASN A 84 -4.32 11.44 12.97
CA ASN A 84 -4.03 11.48 14.41
C ASN A 84 -3.66 10.09 14.98
N THR A 85 -3.43 9.11 14.11
CA THR A 85 -3.27 7.70 14.51
C THR A 85 -2.19 7.02 13.69
N ARG A 86 -1.51 6.06 14.30
CA ARG A 86 -0.39 5.33 13.68
C ARG A 86 -0.75 4.63 12.37
N SER A 87 -1.89 3.93 12.33
CA SER A 87 -2.31 3.24 11.11
C SER A 87 -2.62 4.19 9.96
N ALA A 88 -2.99 5.46 10.23
CA ALA A 88 -3.25 6.43 9.17
C ALA A 88 -1.95 6.82 8.46
N PHE A 89 -0.87 7.00 9.23
CA PHE A 89 0.46 7.28 8.71
C PHE A 89 1.00 6.10 7.89
N VAL A 90 0.84 4.87 8.38
CA VAL A 90 1.27 3.68 7.64
C VAL A 90 0.48 3.50 6.34
N ASN A 91 -0.85 3.70 6.37
CA ASN A 91 -1.69 3.60 5.17
C ASN A 91 -1.31 4.66 4.13
N LEU A 92 -1.02 5.89 4.56
CA LEU A 92 -0.52 6.93 3.67
C LEU A 92 0.85 6.56 3.09
N MET A 93 1.76 6.04 3.92
CA MET A 93 3.07 5.57 3.49
C MET A 93 2.97 4.49 2.42
N LEU A 94 2.18 3.44 2.67
CA LEU A 94 1.99 2.35 1.71
C LEU A 94 1.37 2.83 0.41
N TRP A 95 0.51 3.85 0.48
CA TRP A 95 0.05 4.52 -0.72
C TRP A 95 1.22 5.23 -1.41
N ASP A 96 1.91 6.19 -0.81
CA ASP A 96 2.94 6.93 -1.52
C ASP A 96 4.03 6.02 -2.13
N ILE A 97 4.37 4.89 -1.48
CA ILE A 97 5.18 3.81 -2.04
C ILE A 97 4.56 3.25 -3.34
N ALA A 98 3.30 2.83 -3.28
CA ALA A 98 2.54 2.35 -4.44
C ALA A 98 2.41 3.44 -5.54
N SER A 99 2.40 4.72 -5.18
CA SER A 99 2.34 5.86 -6.12
C SER A 99 3.65 6.00 -6.86
N MET A 100 4.74 5.95 -6.12
CA MET A 100 6.09 6.06 -6.66
C MET A 100 6.42 4.91 -7.61
N ALA A 101 6.02 3.68 -7.26
CA ALA A 101 6.15 2.50 -8.10
C ALA A 101 5.44 2.62 -9.48
N ARG A 102 4.38 3.45 -9.53
CA ARG A 102 3.56 3.71 -10.72
C ARG A 102 4.02 4.93 -11.53
N ASN A 103 4.95 5.72 -11.01
CA ASN A 103 5.31 6.98 -11.64
C ASN A 103 5.98 6.74 -13.00
N LYS A 104 5.25 7.08 -14.08
CA LYS A 104 5.70 6.89 -15.47
C LYS A 104 6.97 7.66 -15.81
N ARG A 105 7.37 8.66 -15.01
CA ARG A 105 8.62 9.41 -15.17
C ARG A 105 9.86 8.52 -15.09
N PHE A 106 9.76 7.34 -14.48
CA PHE A 106 10.88 6.40 -14.38
C PHE A 106 11.03 5.50 -15.63
N GLY A 107 10.12 5.58 -16.61
CA GLY A 107 10.20 4.80 -17.84
C GLY A 107 10.24 3.30 -17.57
N SER A 108 11.20 2.59 -18.18
CA SER A 108 11.42 1.15 -17.98
C SER A 108 12.20 0.80 -16.72
N LYS A 109 12.91 1.76 -16.10
CA LYS A 109 13.73 1.51 -14.91
C LYS A 109 12.92 1.84 -13.65
N LYS A 110 12.41 0.82 -12.97
CA LYS A 110 11.66 1.02 -11.71
C LYS A 110 12.54 1.63 -10.61
N PRO A 111 11.99 2.47 -9.72
CA PRO A 111 12.73 3.02 -8.59
C PRO A 111 13.08 1.95 -7.56
N ASN A 112 14.10 2.24 -6.75
CA ASN A 112 14.36 1.48 -5.54
C ASN A 112 13.53 2.08 -4.39
N LEU A 113 12.83 1.25 -3.65
CA LEU A 113 11.94 1.66 -2.55
C LEU A 113 12.45 1.02 -1.26
N VAL A 114 12.72 1.83 -0.24
CA VAL A 114 13.19 1.32 1.07
C VAL A 114 12.21 1.76 2.14
N VAL A 115 11.68 0.80 2.90
CA VAL A 115 10.82 1.08 4.05
C VAL A 115 11.62 0.94 5.32
N PHE A 116 11.75 2.00 6.10
CA PHE A 116 12.38 2.02 7.41
C PHE A 116 11.31 1.90 8.49
N SER A 117 11.28 0.77 9.19
CA SER A 117 10.31 0.51 10.25
C SER A 117 10.81 -0.57 11.20
N LYS A 118 10.38 -0.50 12.47
CA LYS A 118 10.44 -1.68 13.35
C LYS A 118 9.35 -2.67 12.98
N ILE A 119 9.56 -3.94 13.31
CA ILE A 119 8.50 -4.94 13.23
C ILE A 119 7.44 -4.60 14.29
N SER A 120 6.19 -4.56 13.87
CA SER A 120 5.03 -4.12 14.64
C SER A 120 3.74 -4.72 14.10
N GLU A 121 2.60 -4.36 14.69
CA GLU A 121 1.25 -4.77 14.29
C GLU A 121 0.90 -4.41 12.83
N HIS A 122 1.62 -3.48 12.21
CA HIS A 122 1.40 -3.08 10.82
C HIS A 122 2.33 -3.80 9.82
N THR A 123 3.32 -4.56 10.29
CA THR A 123 4.36 -5.12 9.43
C THR A 123 3.82 -6.18 8.47
N GLU A 124 2.81 -6.96 8.86
CA GLU A 124 2.15 -7.91 7.94
C GLU A 124 1.58 -7.17 6.72
N MET A 125 0.86 -6.09 6.97
CA MET A 125 0.26 -5.23 5.95
C MET A 125 1.33 -4.61 5.06
N MET A 126 2.39 -4.05 5.65
CA MET A 126 3.51 -3.49 4.87
C MET A 126 4.15 -4.58 3.99
N THR A 127 4.36 -5.77 4.53
CA THR A 127 4.96 -6.91 3.81
C THR A 127 4.10 -7.33 2.62
N LYS A 128 2.78 -7.44 2.79
CA LYS A 128 1.83 -7.72 1.70
C LYS A 128 1.94 -6.71 0.55
N ALA A 129 2.00 -5.42 0.87
CA ALA A 129 2.16 -4.37 -0.12
C ALA A 129 3.52 -4.46 -0.84
N LEU A 130 4.61 -4.64 -0.09
CA LEU A 130 5.96 -4.75 -0.64
C LEU A 130 6.13 -5.99 -1.54
N VAL A 131 5.55 -7.13 -1.16
CA VAL A 131 5.51 -8.34 -1.99
C VAL A 131 4.79 -8.07 -3.31
N SER A 132 3.64 -7.39 -3.26
CA SER A 132 2.89 -7.02 -4.47
C SER A 132 3.69 -6.10 -5.39
N LEU A 133 4.45 -5.17 -4.82
CA LEU A 133 5.35 -4.28 -5.57
C LEU A 133 6.52 -5.04 -6.23
N ARG A 134 7.08 -6.05 -5.55
CA ARG A 134 8.11 -6.93 -6.15
C ARG A 134 7.56 -7.71 -7.34
N ARG A 135 6.34 -8.23 -7.24
CA ARG A 135 5.69 -8.98 -8.32
C ARG A 135 5.51 -8.15 -9.59
N VAL A 136 5.34 -6.83 -9.47
CA VAL A 136 5.27 -5.89 -10.62
C VAL A 136 6.64 -5.29 -10.99
N GLY A 137 7.74 -5.89 -10.51
CA GLY A 137 9.11 -5.56 -10.90
C GLY A 137 9.76 -4.39 -10.16
N CYS A 138 9.17 -3.92 -9.04
CA CYS A 138 9.83 -2.90 -8.21
C CYS A 138 10.89 -3.51 -7.31
N ASN A 139 12.01 -2.80 -7.18
CA ASN A 139 13.06 -3.14 -6.24
C ASN A 139 12.69 -2.61 -4.85
N VAL A 140 12.33 -3.49 -3.92
CA VAL A 140 11.94 -3.08 -2.57
C VAL A 140 12.85 -3.70 -1.50
N LEU A 141 13.10 -2.94 -0.44
CA LEU A 141 13.83 -3.31 0.76
C LEU A 141 13.03 -2.95 2.01
N PHE A 142 13.21 -3.76 3.05
CA PHE A 142 12.75 -3.43 4.40
C PHE A 142 13.97 -3.20 5.30
N ALA A 143 14.15 -1.97 5.77
CA ALA A 143 15.21 -1.60 6.69
C ALA A 143 14.67 -1.60 8.12
N MET A 144 15.34 -2.31 9.02
CA MET A 144 14.92 -2.47 10.41
C MET A 144 16.13 -2.45 11.36
N PRO A 145 15.94 -2.15 12.66
CA PRO A 145 17.01 -2.32 13.64
C PRO A 145 17.40 -3.80 13.78
N ASP A 146 18.60 -4.04 14.30
CA ASP A 146 19.09 -5.41 14.51
C ASP A 146 18.37 -6.06 15.69
N ASP A 147 17.28 -6.76 15.39
CA ASP A 147 16.42 -7.41 16.38
C ASP A 147 16.14 -8.87 15.99
N THR A 148 17.07 -9.50 15.28
CA THR A 148 16.91 -10.85 14.67
C THR A 148 16.68 -11.99 15.68
N ASN A 149 16.72 -11.71 16.99
CA ASN A 149 16.55 -12.68 18.07
C ASN A 149 15.11 -12.79 18.59
N LYS A 150 14.17 -11.99 18.09
CA LYS A 150 12.76 -12.06 18.50
C LYS A 150 11.93 -12.93 17.56
N SER A 151 10.94 -13.64 18.13
CA SER A 151 9.86 -14.24 17.35
C SER A 151 8.88 -13.14 16.94
N TYR A 152 8.48 -13.14 15.67
CA TYR A 152 7.54 -12.17 15.11
C TYR A 152 6.21 -12.81 14.69
N GLY A 153 5.96 -14.03 15.19
CA GLY A 153 4.75 -14.80 14.91
C GLY A 153 3.46 -14.02 15.18
N ASP A 154 3.44 -13.26 16.27
CA ASP A 154 2.28 -12.47 16.70
C ASP A 154 1.92 -11.33 15.73
N PHE A 155 2.84 -10.96 14.84
CA PHE A 155 2.63 -9.93 13.82
C PHE A 155 2.46 -10.52 12.41
N GLY A 156 2.16 -11.82 12.29
CA GLY A 156 1.86 -12.44 10.99
C GLY A 156 3.07 -12.59 10.05
N VAL A 157 4.29 -12.34 10.53
CA VAL A 157 5.51 -12.35 9.73
C VAL A 157 6.62 -13.20 10.35
N SER A 158 7.61 -13.53 9.53
CA SER A 158 8.81 -14.25 9.95
C SER A 158 10.05 -13.68 9.27
N LEU A 159 11.18 -13.77 9.97
CA LEU A 159 12.49 -13.54 9.39
C LEU A 159 13.12 -14.89 9.05
N SER A 160 13.72 -14.97 7.87
CA SER A 160 14.53 -16.11 7.46
C SER A 160 15.89 -15.62 6.99
N LYS A 161 16.93 -16.40 7.27
CA LYS A 161 18.30 -16.14 6.84
C LYS A 161 18.70 -17.21 5.84
N ASP A 162 19.22 -16.79 4.69
CA ASP A 162 19.74 -17.73 3.69
C ASP A 162 21.16 -18.21 4.04
N GLU A 163 21.69 -19.15 3.24
CA GLU A 163 23.03 -19.71 3.39
C GLU A 163 24.16 -18.68 3.28
N TYR A 164 23.89 -17.51 2.67
CA TYR A 164 24.83 -16.40 2.52
C TYR A 164 24.69 -15.36 3.63
N GLY A 165 23.75 -15.57 4.55
CA GLY A 165 23.47 -14.67 5.64
C GLY A 165 22.57 -13.49 5.30
N ASN A 166 21.95 -13.46 4.12
CA ASN A 166 20.97 -12.43 3.79
C ASN A 166 19.67 -12.70 4.54
N VAL A 167 19.10 -11.65 5.11
CA VAL A 167 17.84 -11.73 5.85
C VAL A 167 16.69 -11.37 4.92
N SER A 168 15.58 -12.09 5.04
CA SER A 168 14.33 -11.82 4.33
C SER A 168 13.14 -11.90 5.27
N LEU A 169 12.25 -10.94 5.11
CA LEU A 169 10.94 -10.87 5.75
C LEU A 169 9.92 -11.60 4.88
N ALA A 170 9.12 -12.48 5.47
CA ALA A 170 8.08 -13.22 4.77
C ALA A 170 6.79 -13.29 5.60
N LEU A 171 5.65 -13.39 4.92
CA LEU A 171 4.36 -13.63 5.54
C LEU A 171 4.31 -15.05 6.10
N LEU A 172 3.75 -15.25 7.30
CA LEU A 172 3.54 -16.60 7.84
C LEU A 172 2.58 -17.42 6.98
N SER A 173 1.58 -16.76 6.39
CA SER A 173 0.64 -17.38 5.47
C SER A 173 1.24 -17.73 4.10
N ASP A 174 2.39 -17.12 3.75
CA ASP A 174 3.07 -17.38 2.48
C ASP A 174 4.60 -17.20 2.63
N PRO A 175 5.31 -18.23 3.14
CA PRO A 175 6.75 -18.19 3.37
C PRO A 175 7.60 -18.01 2.10
N SER A 176 6.99 -18.20 0.92
CA SER A 176 7.65 -17.98 -0.37
C SER A 176 7.80 -16.50 -0.71
N SER A 177 6.93 -15.66 -0.14
CA SER A 177 6.87 -14.22 -0.39
C SER A 177 7.93 -13.46 0.40
N LYS A 178 9.18 -13.50 -0.09
CA LYS A 178 10.35 -12.90 0.55
C LYS A 178 10.59 -11.45 0.13
N VAL A 179 10.70 -10.57 1.12
CA VAL A 179 11.18 -9.19 1.01
C VAL A 179 12.57 -9.10 1.63
N PRO A 180 13.62 -8.68 0.90
CA PRO A 180 14.97 -8.54 1.45
C PRO A 180 15.00 -7.50 2.57
N VAL A 181 15.76 -7.82 3.61
CA VAL A 181 15.90 -6.99 4.81
C VAL A 181 17.32 -6.43 4.89
N VAL A 182 17.41 -5.14 5.20
CA VAL A 182 18.66 -4.48 5.58
C VAL A 182 18.62 -4.23 7.08
N SER A 183 19.62 -4.74 7.80
CA SER A 183 19.77 -4.46 9.23
C SER A 183 20.53 -3.14 9.38
N CYS A 184 19.93 -2.16 10.07
CA CYS A 184 20.59 -0.90 10.40
C CYS A 184 20.58 -0.71 11.93
N PRO A 185 21.37 -1.49 12.70
CA PRO A 185 21.43 -1.37 14.16
C PRO A 185 21.77 0.05 14.62
N ASP A 186 22.60 0.73 13.83
CA ASP A 186 23.28 1.95 14.19
C ASP A 186 22.64 3.20 13.57
N LEU A 187 21.43 3.08 13.02
CA LEU A 187 20.78 4.16 12.27
C LEU A 187 20.71 5.46 13.07
N PHE A 188 20.53 5.40 14.39
CA PHE A 188 20.52 6.57 15.27
C PHE A 188 21.56 6.46 16.40
N ASP A 189 22.70 5.84 16.12
CA ASP A 189 23.86 5.81 17.01
C ASP A 189 24.72 7.06 16.76
N GLU A 190 24.75 7.98 17.73
CA GLU A 190 25.43 9.27 17.59
C GLU A 190 26.93 9.13 17.35
N GLU A 191 27.61 8.23 18.08
CA GLU A 191 29.06 8.05 17.97
C GLU A 191 29.44 7.56 16.57
N LYS A 192 28.67 6.62 16.04
CA LYS A 192 28.91 6.06 14.70
C LYS A 192 28.57 7.04 13.59
N VAL A 193 27.50 7.83 13.73
CA VAL A 193 27.19 8.86 12.73
C VAL A 193 28.29 9.92 12.70
N LEU A 194 28.75 10.40 13.87
CA LEU A 194 29.83 11.40 13.98
C LEU A 194 31.17 10.91 13.43
N ALA A 195 31.54 9.65 13.69
CA ALA A 195 32.78 9.06 13.19
C ALA A 195 32.85 9.03 11.65
N ASN A 196 31.72 9.09 10.95
CA ASN A 196 31.66 9.16 9.49
C ASN A 196 31.57 10.59 8.92
N VAL A 197 31.44 11.61 9.77
CA VAL A 197 31.48 13.03 9.37
C VAL A 197 32.91 13.58 9.45
N TYR A 198 33.74 13.00 10.33
CA TYR A 198 35.15 13.36 10.52
C TYR A 198 36.05 12.27 9.94
N ASP A 199 36.41 12.38 8.66
CA ASP A 199 37.62 11.75 8.15
C ASP A 199 38.75 12.79 8.22
N PRO A 200 39.72 12.67 9.15
CA PRO A 200 40.82 13.62 9.23
C PRO A 200 41.77 13.56 8.01
N ASP A 201 41.60 12.60 7.09
CA ASP A 201 42.39 12.46 5.87
C ASP A 201 41.70 13.02 4.61
N ASP A 202 40.45 13.51 4.69
CA ASP A 202 39.78 14.23 3.59
C ASP A 202 40.22 15.72 3.57
N GLU A 203 41.45 15.96 3.14
CA GLU A 203 41.81 17.25 2.54
C GLU A 203 41.14 17.33 1.16
N GLU A 204 40.08 18.13 1.04
CA GLU A 204 39.35 18.39 -0.19
C GLU A 204 40.29 18.89 -1.32
N GLU A 205 40.62 18.02 -2.28
CA GLU A 205 40.89 18.48 -3.65
C GLU A 205 39.53 18.80 -4.29
N GLU A 206 39.18 20.09 -4.34
CA GLU A 206 38.10 20.64 -5.16
C GLU A 206 38.39 20.40 -6.66
N ASP A 207 38.18 19.18 -7.15
CA ASP A 207 38.11 18.91 -8.58
C ASP A 207 36.66 19.10 -9.06
N VAL A 208 36.40 20.30 -9.58
CA VAL A 208 35.21 20.65 -10.37
C VAL A 208 35.22 19.81 -11.66
N MET A 209 34.67 18.59 -11.60
CA MET A 209 34.44 17.80 -12.81
C MET A 209 33.02 18.03 -13.34
N GLU A 210 32.98 18.61 -14.54
CA GLU A 210 31.78 18.86 -15.35
C GLU A 210 30.93 17.59 -15.55
N VAL A 211 29.61 17.79 -15.52
CA VAL A 211 28.55 16.77 -15.36
C VAL A 211 28.33 15.87 -16.60
N GLU A 212 29.22 15.84 -17.60
CA GLU A 212 28.93 15.16 -18.89
C GLU A 212 29.77 13.93 -19.26
N GLU A 213 30.73 13.45 -18.47
CA GLU A 213 31.63 12.35 -18.94
C GLU A 213 31.67 11.03 -18.15
N VAL A 214 30.71 10.75 -17.26
CA VAL A 214 30.63 9.45 -16.55
C VAL A 214 29.70 8.43 -17.23
N GLU A 215 28.91 8.80 -18.24
CA GLU A 215 27.96 7.86 -18.89
C GLU A 215 28.57 6.86 -19.89
N ARG A 216 29.88 6.83 -20.11
CA ARG A 216 30.46 6.08 -21.25
C ARG A 216 31.28 4.83 -20.94
N ARG A 217 31.13 4.15 -19.79
CA ARG A 217 31.80 2.86 -19.55
C ARG A 217 30.88 1.76 -19.02
N VAL A 218 30.69 0.76 -19.91
CA VAL A 218 30.12 -0.58 -19.74
C VAL A 218 28.60 -0.61 -19.52
N SER A 219 27.87 -0.79 -20.62
CA SER A 219 26.50 -1.31 -20.60
C SER A 219 26.44 -2.61 -19.80
N PRO A 220 25.69 -2.69 -18.69
CA PRO A 220 25.29 -3.97 -18.14
C PRO A 220 24.11 -4.48 -18.97
N GLU A 221 24.22 -5.70 -19.48
CA GLU A 221 23.05 -6.41 -20.02
C GLU A 221 21.93 -6.43 -18.96
N PRO A 222 20.66 -6.24 -19.37
CA PRO A 222 19.54 -6.34 -18.45
C PRO A 222 19.49 -7.76 -17.86
N PHE A 223 19.56 -7.84 -16.53
CA PHE A 223 19.31 -9.08 -15.81
C PHE A 223 17.84 -9.47 -15.99
N ILE A 224 17.63 -10.55 -16.74
CA ILE A 224 16.37 -11.31 -16.75
C ILE A 224 16.48 -12.26 -15.54
N PRO A 225 15.64 -12.11 -14.50
CA PRO A 225 15.60 -13.11 -13.44
C PRO A 225 15.31 -14.47 -14.06
N PRO A 226 15.97 -15.56 -13.63
CA PRO A 226 15.53 -16.88 -14.04
C PRO A 226 14.05 -17.00 -13.68
N GLU A 227 13.23 -17.38 -14.67
CA GLU A 227 11.83 -17.71 -14.47
C GLU A 227 11.76 -18.69 -13.31
N ALA A 228 11.43 -18.18 -12.13
CA ALA A 228 11.00 -19.01 -11.03
C ALA A 228 9.69 -19.59 -11.53
N GLU A 229 9.75 -20.87 -11.90
CA GLU A 229 8.58 -21.68 -12.20
C GLU A 229 7.52 -21.34 -11.15
N ALA A 230 6.42 -20.78 -11.63
CA ALA A 230 5.30 -20.37 -10.83
C ALA A 230 4.59 -21.63 -10.33
N GLU A 231 5.20 -22.32 -9.37
CA GLU A 231 4.50 -23.33 -8.59
C GLU A 231 3.65 -22.61 -7.55
N SER A 232 2.42 -22.30 -8.00
CA SER A 232 1.17 -22.22 -7.25
C SER A 232 1.30 -22.35 -5.74
N SER A 233 1.65 -21.24 -5.07
CA SER A 233 1.44 -21.03 -3.63
C SER A 233 0.24 -20.10 -3.47
N SER A 234 -0.73 -20.50 -2.64
CA SER A 234 -2.08 -19.93 -2.53
C SER A 234 -2.16 -18.55 -1.88
N CYS A 235 -1.42 -17.57 -2.41
CA CYS A 235 -1.63 -16.15 -2.15
C CYS A 235 -2.32 -15.55 -3.39
N PHE A 236 -3.61 -15.27 -3.28
CA PHE A 236 -4.46 -14.80 -4.38
C PHE A 236 -3.78 -13.70 -5.21
N VAL A 237 -3.61 -13.97 -6.51
CA VAL A 237 -3.06 -13.01 -7.45
C VAL A 237 -4.21 -12.15 -7.95
N LEU A 238 -4.33 -10.93 -7.43
CA LEU A 238 -5.26 -9.93 -7.99
C LEU A 238 -5.00 -9.77 -9.50
N PRO A 239 -6.02 -9.92 -10.36
CA PRO A 239 -5.86 -9.80 -11.81
C PRO A 239 -5.54 -8.36 -12.24
N GLU A 240 -4.88 -8.25 -13.39
CA GLU A 240 -4.51 -6.98 -14.04
C GLU A 240 -5.57 -6.57 -15.07
N ASN A 241 -5.63 -5.27 -15.38
CA ASN A 241 -6.57 -4.65 -16.34
C ASN A 241 -8.06 -4.84 -16.02
N VAL A 242 -8.41 -4.93 -14.73
CA VAL A 242 -9.80 -4.94 -14.26
C VAL A 242 -10.36 -3.52 -14.24
N GLY A 243 -11.41 -3.27 -15.02
CA GLY A 243 -12.06 -1.95 -15.09
C GLY A 243 -12.86 -1.57 -13.84
N THR A 244 -13.39 -2.55 -13.11
CA THR A 244 -14.10 -2.32 -11.85
C THR A 244 -13.79 -3.39 -10.80
N CYS A 245 -13.39 -2.97 -9.59
CA CYS A 245 -13.19 -3.88 -8.46
C CYS A 245 -14.09 -3.52 -7.28
N VAL A 246 -14.70 -4.55 -6.70
CA VAL A 246 -15.64 -4.45 -5.59
C VAL A 246 -15.01 -5.12 -4.39
N PHE A 247 -14.90 -4.39 -3.29
CA PHE A 247 -14.43 -4.88 -2.00
C PHE A 247 -15.61 -4.96 -1.05
N TRP A 248 -16.02 -6.17 -0.69
CA TRP A 248 -17.29 -6.42 -0.04
C TRP A 248 -17.13 -7.13 1.29
N ASP A 249 -17.42 -6.42 2.39
CA ASP A 249 -17.60 -7.03 3.71
C ASP A 249 -18.97 -7.71 3.78
N VAL A 250 -18.97 -9.04 3.70
CA VAL A 250 -20.20 -9.85 3.70
C VAL A 250 -20.83 -9.91 5.09
N GLN A 251 -20.08 -9.63 6.16
CA GLN A 251 -20.63 -9.61 7.50
C GLN A 251 -21.50 -8.38 7.73
N ASP A 252 -21.05 -7.23 7.24
CA ASP A 252 -21.81 -5.98 7.31
C ASP A 252 -22.98 -5.96 6.33
N TYR A 253 -22.74 -6.48 5.13
CA TYR A 253 -23.72 -6.53 4.04
C TYR A 253 -23.85 -7.97 3.54
N PRO A 254 -24.69 -8.82 4.18
CA PRO A 254 -24.77 -10.23 3.84
C PRO A 254 -25.32 -10.48 2.43
N VAL A 255 -25.01 -11.66 1.89
CA VAL A 255 -25.53 -12.10 0.59
C VAL A 255 -27.05 -11.96 0.56
N PRO A 256 -27.64 -11.19 -0.37
CA PRO A 256 -29.07 -10.95 -0.38
C PRO A 256 -29.86 -12.24 -0.63
N LEU A 257 -30.88 -12.48 0.20
CA LEU A 257 -31.62 -13.75 0.18
C LEU A 257 -32.24 -14.01 -1.20
N GLY A 258 -31.85 -15.15 -1.79
CA GLY A 258 -32.37 -15.62 -3.08
C GLY A 258 -31.95 -14.77 -4.29
N LEU A 259 -30.98 -13.85 -4.14
CA LEU A 259 -30.39 -13.10 -5.24
C LEU A 259 -29.26 -13.94 -5.87
N GLN A 260 -29.35 -14.16 -7.19
CA GLN A 260 -28.33 -14.89 -7.92
C GLN A 260 -27.10 -13.99 -8.19
N PRO A 261 -25.88 -14.54 -8.21
CA PRO A 261 -24.64 -13.78 -8.42
C PRO A 261 -24.68 -12.87 -9.65
N GLU A 262 -25.24 -13.33 -10.78
CA GLU A 262 -25.35 -12.56 -12.03
C GLU A 262 -26.26 -11.35 -11.86
N THR A 263 -27.32 -11.48 -11.07
CA THR A 263 -28.22 -10.36 -10.79
C THR A 263 -27.54 -9.33 -9.89
N PHE A 264 -26.75 -9.79 -8.92
CA PHE A 264 -25.96 -8.90 -8.05
C PHE A 264 -24.91 -8.13 -8.86
N ILE A 265 -24.15 -8.81 -9.73
CA ILE A 265 -23.19 -8.18 -10.65
C ILE A 265 -23.89 -7.16 -11.55
N GLN A 266 -25.05 -7.50 -12.12
CA GLN A 266 -25.81 -6.59 -12.98
C GLN A 266 -26.31 -5.35 -12.21
N ASN A 267 -26.75 -5.53 -10.97
CA ASN A 267 -27.15 -4.41 -10.12
C ASN A 267 -25.98 -3.46 -9.86
N ILE A 268 -24.78 -4.00 -9.61
CA ILE A 268 -23.54 -3.21 -9.45
C ILE A 268 -23.22 -2.46 -10.73
N LYS A 269 -23.15 -3.15 -11.89
CA LYS A 269 -22.92 -2.51 -13.20
C LYS A 269 -23.87 -1.35 -13.44
N THR A 270 -25.16 -1.59 -13.21
CA THR A 270 -26.21 -0.58 -13.42
C THR A 270 -26.08 0.59 -12.44
N ALA A 271 -25.68 0.35 -11.20
CA ALA A 271 -25.49 1.40 -10.20
C ALA A 271 -24.25 2.27 -10.47
N LEU A 272 -23.20 1.65 -11.00
CA LEU A 272 -21.95 2.33 -11.38
C LEU A 272 -22.01 2.96 -12.79
N GLY A 273 -22.99 2.57 -13.62
CA GLY A 273 -23.08 3.01 -15.01
C GLY A 273 -21.92 2.49 -15.87
N THR A 274 -21.42 1.30 -15.58
CA THR A 274 -20.29 0.68 -16.29
C THR A 274 -20.69 -0.64 -16.96
N GLU A 275 -20.09 -0.90 -18.11
CA GLU A 275 -20.15 -2.20 -18.80
C GLU A 275 -18.90 -3.05 -18.55
N ASP A 276 -17.89 -2.52 -17.87
CA ASP A 276 -16.60 -3.15 -17.64
C ASP A 276 -16.72 -4.49 -16.91
N ASP A 277 -15.68 -5.32 -17.02
CA ASP A 277 -15.56 -6.51 -16.19
C ASP A 277 -15.40 -6.13 -14.71
N ILE A 278 -16.14 -6.88 -13.88
CA ILE A 278 -16.18 -6.71 -12.43
C ILE A 278 -15.46 -7.88 -11.76
N LEU A 279 -14.49 -7.56 -10.91
CA LEU A 279 -13.95 -8.46 -9.89
C LEU A 279 -14.59 -8.11 -8.53
N ILE A 280 -15.01 -9.13 -7.77
CA ILE A 280 -15.59 -8.97 -6.43
C ILE A 280 -14.77 -9.76 -5.42
N LEU A 281 -14.12 -9.06 -4.49
CA LEU A 281 -13.49 -9.64 -3.32
C LEU A 281 -14.49 -9.60 -2.15
N ALA A 282 -14.95 -10.77 -1.74
CA ALA A 282 -15.93 -10.95 -0.67
C ALA A 282 -15.21 -11.37 0.62
N TYR A 283 -15.10 -10.45 1.57
CA TYR A 283 -14.50 -10.68 2.88
C TYR A 283 -15.51 -11.36 3.80
N VAL A 284 -15.16 -12.56 4.25
CA VAL A 284 -16.04 -13.46 5.01
C VAL A 284 -15.36 -13.88 6.30
N ALA A 285 -16.12 -13.99 7.39
CA ALA A 285 -15.60 -14.48 8.67
C ALA A 285 -15.39 -16.00 8.67
N ASP A 286 -16.25 -16.72 7.95
CA ASP A 286 -16.16 -18.17 7.73
C ASP A 286 -16.52 -18.46 6.27
N GLU A 287 -15.60 -19.07 5.52
CA GLU A 287 -15.84 -19.44 4.12
C GLU A 287 -17.06 -20.35 3.95
N LYS A 288 -17.39 -21.18 4.95
CA LYS A 288 -18.56 -22.07 4.92
C LYS A 288 -19.89 -21.31 4.98
N SER A 289 -19.86 -20.08 5.49
CA SER A 289 -21.04 -19.21 5.56
C SER A 289 -21.33 -18.53 4.21
N PHE A 290 -20.36 -18.52 3.29
CA PHE A 290 -20.51 -17.93 1.97
C PHE A 290 -21.18 -18.94 1.01
N PRO A 291 -22.30 -18.59 0.35
CA PRO A 291 -23.02 -19.53 -0.51
C PRO A 291 -22.16 -20.05 -1.66
N ASP A 292 -22.23 -21.36 -1.91
CA ASP A 292 -21.45 -22.01 -2.98
C ASP A 292 -21.75 -21.41 -4.38
N SER A 293 -22.96 -20.93 -4.61
CA SER A 293 -23.32 -20.25 -5.87
C SER A 293 -22.48 -19.01 -6.13
N TYR A 294 -22.09 -18.28 -5.08
CA TYR A 294 -21.18 -17.14 -5.18
C TYR A 294 -19.73 -17.61 -5.18
N ARG A 295 -19.37 -18.55 -4.30
CA ARG A 295 -17.98 -19.04 -4.16
C ARG A 295 -17.42 -19.65 -5.44
N THR A 296 -18.26 -20.35 -6.20
CA THR A 296 -17.86 -21.02 -7.46
C THR A 296 -17.94 -20.10 -8.69
N HIS A 297 -18.52 -18.91 -8.55
CA HIS A 297 -18.65 -17.98 -9.66
C HIS A 297 -17.32 -17.26 -9.91
N SER A 298 -16.82 -17.29 -11.14
CA SER A 298 -15.49 -16.80 -11.56
C SER A 298 -15.16 -15.32 -11.28
N ARG A 299 -16.14 -14.53 -10.86
CA ARG A 299 -16.00 -13.09 -10.57
C ARG A 299 -15.92 -12.80 -9.08
N PHE A 300 -16.17 -13.81 -8.25
CA PHE A 300 -16.10 -13.70 -6.80
C PHE A 300 -14.84 -14.40 -6.31
N THR A 301 -14.22 -13.80 -5.31
CA THR A 301 -13.15 -14.41 -4.54
C THR A 301 -13.47 -14.19 -3.08
N SER A 302 -13.64 -15.28 -2.33
CA SER A 302 -13.79 -15.19 -0.87
C SER A 302 -12.43 -14.94 -0.23
N VAL A 303 -12.37 -13.96 0.66
CA VAL A 303 -11.19 -13.67 1.48
C VAL A 303 -11.58 -13.92 2.94
N SER A 304 -11.01 -14.96 3.53
CA SER A 304 -11.25 -15.27 4.94
C SER A 304 -10.44 -14.33 5.83
N ALA A 305 -11.13 -13.56 6.67
CA ALA A 305 -10.49 -12.70 7.67
C ALA A 305 -11.40 -12.56 8.90
N ASP A 306 -10.78 -12.52 10.08
CA ASP A 306 -11.51 -12.40 11.33
C ASP A 306 -12.17 -11.01 11.45
N LYS A 307 -13.15 -10.90 12.37
CA LYS A 307 -13.94 -9.68 12.56
C LYS A 307 -13.11 -8.40 12.71
N TYR A 308 -11.98 -8.48 13.38
CA TYR A 308 -11.18 -7.30 13.72
C TYR A 308 -10.14 -6.98 12.64
N THR A 309 -9.89 -7.89 11.69
CA THR A 309 -8.89 -7.71 10.63
C THR A 309 -9.47 -7.53 9.23
N ARG A 310 -10.75 -7.82 8.97
CA ARG A 310 -11.37 -7.72 7.63
C ARG A 310 -11.14 -6.37 6.94
N LEU A 311 -11.43 -5.25 7.61
CA LEU A 311 -11.23 -3.92 7.02
C LEU A 311 -9.76 -3.61 6.73
N THR A 312 -8.85 -4.03 7.61
CA THR A 312 -7.41 -3.87 7.39
C THR A 312 -6.96 -4.68 6.18
N VAL A 313 -7.34 -5.96 6.09
CA VAL A 313 -7.03 -6.80 4.91
C VAL A 313 -7.62 -6.18 3.64
N MET A 314 -8.84 -5.67 3.71
CA MET A 314 -9.48 -4.95 2.61
C MET A 314 -8.68 -3.73 2.15
N MET A 315 -8.21 -2.88 3.07
CA MET A 315 -7.36 -1.73 2.70
C MET A 315 -6.08 -2.18 1.98
N VAL A 316 -5.44 -3.25 2.46
CA VAL A 316 -4.23 -3.80 1.83
C VAL A 316 -4.52 -4.30 0.42
N ASP A 317 -5.60 -5.04 0.24
CA ASP A 317 -5.98 -5.55 -1.08
C ASP A 317 -6.35 -4.43 -2.03
N ILE A 318 -6.98 -3.35 -1.53
CA ILE A 318 -7.22 -2.12 -2.29
C ILE A 318 -5.90 -1.53 -2.78
N ILE A 319 -4.89 -1.37 -1.90
CA ILE A 319 -3.57 -0.85 -2.28
C ILE A 319 -2.93 -1.75 -3.34
N CYS A 320 -2.92 -3.07 -3.10
CA CYS A 320 -2.36 -4.05 -4.03
C CYS A 320 -3.07 -4.02 -5.40
N TRP A 321 -4.39 -3.85 -5.41
CA TRP A 321 -5.18 -3.77 -6.64
C TRP A 321 -4.91 -2.46 -7.40
N VAL A 322 -4.84 -1.33 -6.69
CA VAL A 322 -4.50 0.00 -7.21
C VAL A 322 -3.13 0.01 -7.90
N VAL A 323 -2.15 -0.73 -7.36
CA VAL A 323 -0.82 -0.88 -7.95
C VAL A 323 -0.90 -1.55 -9.33
N LYS A 324 -1.75 -2.57 -9.47
CA LYS A 324 -1.86 -3.39 -10.68
C LYS A 324 -2.76 -2.79 -11.77
N ASN A 325 -3.81 -2.07 -11.39
CA ASN A 325 -4.90 -1.67 -12.30
C ASN A 325 -4.88 -0.16 -12.63
N CYS A 326 -3.73 0.34 -13.09
CA CYS A 326 -3.44 1.77 -13.10
C CYS A 326 -3.77 2.54 -14.40
N SER A 327 -4.16 1.85 -15.47
CA SER A 327 -4.22 2.40 -16.84
C SER A 327 -5.60 2.92 -17.26
N ALA A 328 -6.68 2.63 -16.52
CA ALA A 328 -8.05 2.72 -17.05
C ALA A 328 -9.06 3.51 -16.18
N CYS A 329 -8.64 4.49 -15.35
CA CYS A 329 -9.55 5.21 -14.43
C CYS A 329 -10.56 4.27 -13.73
N PRO A 330 -10.10 3.17 -13.12
CA PRO A 330 -10.98 2.07 -12.79
C PRO A 330 -11.93 2.46 -11.65
N ASN A 331 -13.11 1.85 -11.65
CA ASN A 331 -14.08 2.05 -10.59
C ASN A 331 -13.72 1.16 -9.40
N LEU A 332 -13.69 1.75 -8.21
CA LEU A 332 -13.53 1.04 -6.95
C LEU A 332 -14.82 1.21 -6.17
N LEU A 333 -15.50 0.10 -5.87
CA LEU A 333 -16.66 0.09 -5.00
C LEU A 333 -16.33 -0.61 -3.68
N VAL A 334 -16.56 0.07 -2.57
CA VAL A 334 -16.52 -0.53 -1.24
C VAL A 334 -17.92 -0.80 -0.72
N ILE A 335 -18.17 -2.04 -0.29
CA ILE A 335 -19.39 -2.46 0.38
C ILE A 335 -19.03 -2.85 1.82
N ALA A 336 -18.95 -1.88 2.74
CA ALA A 336 -18.54 -2.10 4.13
C ALA A 336 -19.09 -1.02 5.08
N ASN A 337 -19.32 -1.33 6.36
CA ASN A 337 -19.76 -0.38 7.37
C ASN A 337 -18.55 0.30 8.05
N ALA A 338 -17.69 0.90 7.23
CA ALA A 338 -16.43 1.48 7.65
C ALA A 338 -16.55 2.60 8.71
N SER A 339 -17.68 3.30 8.76
CA SER A 339 -17.89 4.44 9.67
C SER A 339 -17.91 4.11 11.17
N VAL A 340 -18.14 2.84 11.55
CA VAL A 340 -18.24 2.42 12.95
C VAL A 340 -16.97 1.70 13.41
N GLU A 341 -16.28 1.02 12.50
CA GLU A 341 -15.21 0.08 12.84
C GLU A 341 -13.80 0.69 12.71
N ASP A 342 -13.56 1.61 11.76
CA ASP A 342 -12.27 2.28 11.63
C ASP A 342 -12.41 3.74 11.12
N PRO A 343 -12.17 4.75 11.99
CA PRO A 343 -12.19 6.16 11.60
C PRO A 343 -11.25 6.52 10.44
N GLN A 344 -10.24 5.70 10.15
CA GLN A 344 -9.20 5.95 9.15
C GLN A 344 -9.58 5.47 7.75
N PHE A 345 -10.58 4.61 7.64
CA PHE A 345 -10.97 4.01 6.36
C PHE A 345 -11.48 5.06 5.36
N TRP A 346 -12.22 6.05 5.83
CA TRP A 346 -12.71 7.13 4.96
C TRP A 346 -11.59 8.06 4.47
N PRO A 347 -10.69 8.59 5.33
CA PRO A 347 -9.49 9.29 4.89
C PRO A 347 -8.67 8.50 3.86
N PHE A 348 -8.50 7.20 4.06
CA PHE A 348 -7.82 6.32 3.12
C PHE A 348 -8.49 6.30 1.73
N LEU A 349 -9.80 6.06 1.66
CA LEU A 349 -10.55 6.06 0.40
C LEU A 349 -10.52 7.41 -0.31
N LEU A 350 -10.57 8.51 0.43
CA LEU A 350 -10.49 9.86 -0.15
C LEU A 350 -9.12 10.13 -0.79
N GLY A 351 -8.06 9.64 -0.15
CA GLY A 351 -6.72 9.67 -0.71
C GLY A 351 -6.62 9.00 -2.09
N LEU A 352 -7.50 8.03 -2.39
CA LEU A 352 -7.61 7.40 -3.70
C LEU A 352 -8.41 8.28 -4.68
N GLY A 353 -9.53 8.86 -4.24
CA GLY A 353 -10.36 9.75 -5.05
C GLY A 353 -9.61 10.97 -5.59
N TYR A 354 -8.84 11.66 -4.74
CA TYR A 354 -8.03 12.82 -5.13
C TYR A 354 -6.97 12.51 -6.21
N ARG A 355 -6.61 11.24 -6.37
CA ARG A 355 -5.54 10.80 -7.27
C ARG A 355 -6.06 10.05 -8.50
N GLY A 356 -7.34 10.22 -8.82
CA GLY A 356 -7.94 9.86 -10.10
C GLY A 356 -8.71 8.54 -10.15
N PHE A 357 -9.00 7.92 -9.00
CA PHE A 357 -9.88 6.74 -8.92
C PHE A 357 -11.34 7.16 -8.75
N ASN A 358 -12.24 6.46 -9.45
CA ASN A 358 -13.68 6.63 -9.24
C ASN A 358 -14.10 5.77 -8.04
N ILE A 359 -14.11 6.40 -6.87
CA ILE A 359 -14.47 5.73 -5.62
C ILE A 359 -15.97 5.77 -5.42
N PHE A 360 -16.55 4.62 -5.10
CA PHE A 360 -17.93 4.43 -4.69
C PHE A 360 -17.96 3.70 -3.35
N ALA A 361 -18.97 3.98 -2.53
CA ALA A 361 -19.16 3.28 -1.26
C ALA A 361 -20.64 3.05 -0.97
N THR A 362 -20.96 1.95 -0.28
CA THR A 362 -22.34 1.67 0.12
C THR A 362 -22.70 2.29 1.46
N ILE A 363 -23.95 2.71 1.59
CA ILE A 363 -24.56 3.13 2.85
C ILE A 363 -25.73 2.21 3.23
N PRO A 364 -25.96 2.01 4.55
CA PRO A 364 -27.17 1.32 5.02
C PRO A 364 -28.43 2.08 4.59
N ASP A 365 -29.53 1.34 4.34
CA ASP A 365 -30.78 1.92 3.85
C ASP A 365 -31.64 2.60 4.93
N THR A 366 -31.33 2.37 6.21
CA THR A 366 -32.00 3.01 7.34
C THR A 366 -31.28 4.29 7.71
N ASP A 367 -31.99 5.41 7.60
CA ASP A 367 -31.67 6.78 8.01
C ASP A 367 -30.25 6.96 8.55
N LEU A 368 -29.38 7.53 7.72
CA LEU A 368 -28.13 8.11 8.19
C LEU A 368 -28.47 9.02 9.38
N PRO A 369 -27.89 8.81 10.57
CA PRO A 369 -27.86 9.87 11.56
C PRO A 369 -27.30 11.10 10.85
N ASP A 370 -27.89 12.29 11.06
CA ASP A 370 -27.50 13.54 10.38
C ASP A 370 -25.97 13.76 10.31
N ASP A 371 -25.24 13.20 11.28
CA ASP A 371 -23.79 13.22 11.38
C ASP A 371 -23.04 12.40 10.30
N LYS A 372 -23.57 11.24 9.88
CA LYS A 372 -22.98 10.44 8.79
C LYS A 372 -23.26 11.05 7.41
N THR A 373 -24.43 11.67 7.25
CA THR A 373 -24.75 12.48 6.06
C THR A 373 -23.79 13.65 5.97
N LYS A 374 -23.64 14.45 7.04
CA LYS A 374 -22.65 15.54 7.14
C LYS A 374 -21.22 15.08 6.90
N THR A 375 -20.86 13.87 7.33
CA THR A 375 -19.57 13.26 7.03
C THR A 375 -19.45 13.00 5.52
N ALA A 376 -20.41 12.32 4.89
CA ALA A 376 -20.43 12.15 3.43
C ALA A 376 -20.44 13.47 2.63
N GLU A 377 -21.13 14.51 3.13
CA GLU A 377 -21.11 15.86 2.53
C GLU A 377 -19.72 16.52 2.67
N ARG A 378 -19.10 16.42 3.85
CA ARG A 378 -17.71 16.88 4.10
C ARG A 378 -16.69 16.16 3.24
N LEU A 379 -16.94 14.89 2.92
CA LEU A 379 -16.05 14.05 2.14
C LEU A 379 -16.27 14.16 0.62
N MET A 380 -17.13 15.08 0.13
CA MET A 380 -17.37 15.32 -1.31
C MET A 380 -17.86 14.09 -2.10
N LEU A 381 -18.32 13.01 -1.43
CA LEU A 381 -18.70 11.73 -2.04
C LEU A 381 -20.19 11.63 -2.39
N LYS A 382 -20.96 12.73 -2.41
CA LYS A 382 -22.44 12.67 -2.60
C LYS A 382 -22.90 11.92 -3.86
N LYS A 383 -22.13 11.95 -4.95
CA LYS A 383 -22.42 11.21 -6.20
C LYS A 383 -21.90 9.77 -6.22
N SER A 384 -21.09 9.41 -5.23
CA SER A 384 -20.35 8.15 -5.10
C SER A 384 -20.98 7.20 -4.08
N LEU A 385 -22.01 7.63 -3.36
CA LEU A 385 -22.70 6.78 -2.38
C LEU A 385 -23.84 6.00 -3.02
N LEU A 386 -23.84 4.69 -2.80
CA LEU A 386 -24.84 3.76 -3.30
C LEU A 386 -25.66 3.19 -2.13
N SER A 387 -26.98 3.19 -2.28
CA SER A 387 -27.86 2.51 -1.32
C SER A 387 -27.71 1.00 -1.47
N TRP A 388 -27.63 0.30 -0.33
CA TRP A 388 -27.57 -1.16 -0.33
C TRP A 388 -28.79 -1.81 -1.00
N LYS A 389 -29.99 -1.27 -0.81
CA LYS A 389 -31.24 -1.72 -1.46
C LYS A 389 -31.11 -1.75 -2.99
N ASN A 390 -30.44 -0.75 -3.56
CA ASN A 390 -30.25 -0.66 -5.01
C ASN A 390 -29.35 -1.77 -5.57
N LEU A 391 -28.46 -2.31 -4.73
CA LEU A 391 -27.54 -3.40 -5.07
C LEU A 391 -28.15 -4.78 -4.75
N SER A 392 -28.93 -4.88 -3.66
CA SER A 392 -29.39 -6.14 -3.09
C SER A 392 -30.79 -6.60 -3.53
N CYS A 393 -31.59 -5.74 -4.16
CA CYS A 393 -32.95 -6.08 -4.58
C CYS A 393 -33.02 -6.73 -5.96
N LYS A 394 -33.96 -7.68 -6.12
CA LYS A 394 -34.38 -8.17 -7.44
C LYS A 394 -35.13 -7.05 -8.16
N ARG A 395 -34.52 -6.39 -9.15
CA ARG A 395 -35.23 -5.42 -9.99
C ARG A 395 -36.23 -6.17 -10.89
N LYS A 396 -37.51 -5.79 -10.84
CA LYS A 396 -38.46 -6.21 -11.88
C LYS A 396 -38.00 -5.56 -13.19
N ARG A 397 -37.65 -6.35 -14.21
CA ARG A 397 -37.50 -5.83 -15.58
C ARG A 397 -38.79 -5.09 -15.90
N LYS A 398 -38.70 -3.80 -16.23
CA LYS A 398 -39.83 -3.05 -16.74
C LYS A 398 -40.18 -3.68 -18.08
N GLY A 399 -41.21 -4.52 -18.09
CA GLY A 399 -41.75 -5.08 -19.31
C GLY A 399 -42.16 -3.93 -20.22
N ILE A 400 -41.70 -3.98 -21.46
CA ILE A 400 -42.32 -3.26 -22.56
C ILE A 400 -43.70 -3.90 -22.68
N GLU A 401 -44.71 -3.30 -22.05
CA GLU A 401 -46.10 -3.66 -22.29
C GLU A 401 -46.59 -2.90 -23.53
N ASP A 402 -46.95 -3.72 -24.50
CA ASP A 402 -47.57 -3.46 -25.79
C ASP A 402 -48.56 -2.30 -25.79
N THR A 403 -48.28 -1.30 -26.63
CA THR A 403 -49.30 -0.38 -27.15
C THR A 403 -50.14 -1.08 -28.22
N VAL A 404 -51.15 -1.85 -27.80
CA VAL A 404 -52.37 -2.22 -28.55
C VAL A 404 -53.38 -2.56 -27.45
N SER A 405 -54.56 -1.96 -27.26
CA SER A 405 -55.58 -1.34 -28.11
C SER A 405 -56.65 -0.71 -27.20
N GLY A 406 -57.46 0.24 -27.70
CA GLY A 406 -58.80 0.44 -27.16
C GLY A 406 -59.32 1.88 -27.24
N SER A 407 -59.52 2.40 -28.45
CA SER A 407 -60.44 3.51 -28.67
C SER A 407 -61.78 2.92 -29.09
N ASP A 408 -62.77 2.99 -28.20
CA ASP A 408 -64.20 2.99 -28.52
C ASP A 408 -64.89 3.76 -27.38
N GLU A 409 -65.16 5.04 -27.62
CA GLU A 409 -66.47 5.72 -27.55
C GLU A 409 -66.35 7.20 -27.92
#